data_AF-A0A7C8QZQ1-F1
#
_entry.id   AF-A0A7C8QZQ1-F1
#
_cell.length_a   1.000
_cell.length_b   1.000
_cell.length_c   1.000
_cell.angle_alpha   90.00
_cell.angle_beta   90.00
_cell.angle_gamma   90.00
#
_symmetry.space_group_name_H-M   'P 1'
#
loop_
_entity.id
_entity.type
_entity.pdbx_description
1 polymer ?
#
loop_
_entity_poly.entity_id
_entity_poly.type
_entity_poly.pdbx_seq_one_letter_code
_entity_poly.pdbx_strand_id
1 'polypeptide(L)'
;MSTLNNGFGPDIDIPIDTAPRIAELRLMLEDPATNPGQLPNIRAVLAEYEAGRTPSFLYQNGHPICIADLDFNKPSWVEVLQHPAIEHRVRY
;
A
#
# COMPACT_ATOMS: atom_id res chain seq x y z
N MET A 1 -29.42 -23.29 -24.87
CA MET A 1 -28.01 -22.90 -25.10
C MET A 1 -27.68 -21.82 -24.09
N SER A 2 -26.77 -22.14 -23.18
CA SER A 2 -26.33 -21.34 -22.03
C SER A 2 -25.19 -20.41 -22.41
N THR A 3 -25.01 -19.30 -21.67
CA THR A 3 -23.74 -18.73 -21.12
C THR A 3 -24.00 -17.25 -20.76
N LEU A 4 -23.54 -16.63 -19.68
CA LEU A 4 -22.93 -17.00 -18.40
C LEU A 4 -23.12 -15.75 -17.52
N ASN A 5 -23.88 -15.84 -16.42
CA ASN A 5 -23.91 -14.80 -15.39
C ASN A 5 -22.61 -14.94 -14.58
N ASN A 6 -21.53 -14.26 -14.99
CA ASN A 6 -20.29 -14.18 -14.21
C ASN A 6 -20.37 -13.03 -13.19
N GLY A 7 -21.45 -13.00 -12.41
CA GLY A 7 -21.59 -12.09 -11.29
C GLY A 7 -20.63 -12.53 -10.17
N PHE A 8 -19.45 -11.90 -10.11
CA PHE A 8 -18.83 -11.69 -8.79
C PHE A 8 -19.90 -11.04 -7.90
N GLY A 9 -19.96 -11.46 -6.63
CA GLY A 9 -20.98 -11.04 -5.68
C GLY A 9 -21.06 -9.52 -5.50
N PRO A 10 -21.95 -9.00 -4.63
CA PRO A 10 -21.95 -7.57 -4.36
C PRO A 10 -20.53 -7.12 -4.00
N ASP A 11 -20.06 -6.04 -4.61
CA ASP A 11 -18.83 -5.37 -4.21
C ASP A 11 -19.03 -4.92 -2.76
N ILE A 12 -18.58 -5.76 -1.82
CA ILE A 12 -18.58 -5.42 -0.40
C ILE A 12 -17.33 -4.58 -0.20
N ASP A 13 -17.52 -3.30 0.09
CA ASP A 13 -16.46 -2.42 0.60
C ASP A 13 -16.02 -2.96 1.97
N ILE A 14 -15.05 -3.87 1.96
CA ILE A 14 -14.37 -4.30 3.19
C ILE A 14 -13.36 -3.19 3.52
N PRO A 15 -13.55 -2.43 4.61
CA PRO A 15 -12.57 -1.43 5.00
C PRO A 15 -11.24 -2.13 5.28
N ILE A 16 -10.19 -1.71 4.59
CA ILE A 16 -8.83 -2.18 4.82
C ILE A 16 -8.40 -1.66 6.20
N ASP A 17 -8.03 -2.56 7.11
CA ASP A 17 -7.40 -2.16 8.37
C ASP A 17 -5.98 -1.68 8.09
N THR A 18 -5.77 -0.36 8.16
CA THR A 18 -4.47 0.26 7.92
C THR A 18 -3.55 0.22 9.15
N ALA A 19 -4.05 -0.17 10.33
CA ALA A 19 -3.27 -0.13 11.57
C ALA A 19 -2.02 -1.03 11.55
N PRO A 20 -2.07 -2.28 11.04
CA PRO A 20 -0.87 -3.11 10.91
C PRO A 20 0.19 -2.48 10.03
N ARG A 21 -0.22 -1.85 8.92
CA ARG A 21 0.69 -1.18 7.99
C ARG A 21 1.31 0.08 8.59
N ILE A 22 0.52 0.89 9.31
CA ILE A 22 1.02 2.05 10.07
C ILE A 22 2.09 1.62 11.08
N ALA A 23 1.85 0.53 11.82
CA ALA A 23 2.82 0.01 12.79
C ALA A 23 4.12 -0.46 12.13
N GLU A 24 4.03 -1.16 11.00
CA GLU A 24 5.19 -1.58 10.21
C GLU A 24 6.00 -0.38 9.71
N LEU A 25 5.35 0.63 9.13
CA LEU A 25 6.02 1.85 8.65
C LEU A 25 6.75 2.59 9.78
N ARG A 26 6.13 2.67 10.97
CA ARG A 26 6.78 3.26 12.16
C ARG A 26 8.01 2.47 12.59
N LEU A 27 7.90 1.14 12.63
CA LEU A 27 9.03 0.28 12.97
C LEU A 27 10.19 0.45 11.98
N MET A 28 9.91 0.56 10.68
CA MET A 28 10.93 0.83 9.67
C MET A 28 11.62 2.20 9.87
N LEU A 29 10.91 3.22 10.37
CA LEU A 29 11.53 4.52 10.67
C LEU A 29 12.47 4.48 11.89
N GLU A 30 12.29 3.52 12.79
CA GLU A 30 13.10 3.33 13.99
C GLU A 30 14.25 2.33 13.77
N ASP A 31 14.14 1.46 12.75
CA ASP A 31 15.14 0.45 12.43
C ASP A 31 16.39 1.07 11.77
N PRO A 32 17.58 0.98 12.40
CA PRO A 32 18.83 1.48 11.80
C PRO A 32 19.24 0.74 10.52
N ALA A 33 18.68 -0.44 10.23
CA ALA A 33 18.90 -1.16 8.99
C ALA A 33 18.10 -0.59 7.80
N THR A 34 17.10 0.26 8.07
CA THR A 34 16.33 0.91 7.01
C THR A 34 17.21 1.86 6.21
N ASN A 35 17.19 1.73 4.89
CA ASN A 35 17.92 2.60 4.00
C ASN A 35 17.55 4.09 4.27
N PRO A 36 18.52 4.95 4.65
CA PRO A 36 18.24 6.36 4.93
C PRO A 36 17.56 7.11 3.78
N GLY A 37 17.84 6.71 2.54
CA GLY A 37 17.21 7.28 1.34
C GLY A 37 15.72 6.95 1.20
N GLN A 38 15.21 5.95 1.92
CA GLN A 38 13.79 5.60 1.94
C GLN A 38 12.99 6.35 3.02
N LEU A 39 13.66 6.91 4.04
CA LEU A 39 12.99 7.59 5.16
C LEU A 39 12.02 8.70 4.70
N PRO A 40 12.35 9.55 3.71
CA PRO A 40 11.40 10.54 3.20
C PRO A 40 10.14 9.89 2.60
N ASN A 41 10.30 8.80 1.86
CA ASN A 41 9.19 8.10 1.20
C ASN A 41 8.28 7.41 2.23
N ILE A 42 8.87 6.72 3.22
CA ILE A 42 8.13 6.05 4.31
C ILE A 42 7.32 7.07 5.11
N ARG A 43 7.90 8.22 5.45
CA ARG A 43 7.20 9.31 6.15
C ARG A 43 6.03 9.85 5.34
N ALA A 44 6.19 10.00 4.03
CA ALA A 44 5.13 10.50 3.16
C ALA A 44 3.94 9.53 3.11
N VAL A 45 4.20 8.23 2.98
CA VAL A 45 3.15 7.19 3.03
C VAL A 45 2.45 7.16 4.39
N LEU A 46 3.22 7.18 5.47
CA LEU A 46 2.68 7.18 6.83
C LEU A 46 1.76 8.38 7.07
N ALA A 47 2.14 9.58 6.59
CA ALA A 47 1.34 10.79 6.72
C ALA A 47 -0.01 10.71 5.98
N GLU A 48 -0.08 9.99 4.84
CA GLU A 48 -1.35 9.74 4.15
C GLU A 48 -2.26 8.84 5.00
N TYR A 49 -1.72 7.74 5.52
CA TYR A 49 -2.48 6.82 6.39
C TYR A 49 -2.96 7.49 7.68
N GLU A 50 -2.10 8.26 8.35
CA GLU A 50 -2.46 8.99 9.58
C GLU A 50 -3.53 10.07 9.33
N ALA A 51 -3.62 10.58 8.09
CA ALA A 51 -4.67 11.48 7.67
C ALA A 51 -5.95 10.77 7.14
N GLY A 52 -6.01 9.43 7.22
CA GLY A 52 -7.13 8.64 6.73
C GLY A 52 -7.25 8.64 5.20
N ARG A 53 -6.17 8.96 4.48
CA ARG A 53 -6.12 8.95 3.02
C ARG A 53 -5.48 7.67 2.51
N THR A 54 -5.84 7.27 1.31
CA THR A 54 -5.17 6.20 0.58
C THR A 54 -3.87 6.74 0.00
N PRO A 55 -2.69 6.17 0.33
CA PRO A 55 -1.44 6.60 -0.26
C PRO A 55 -1.40 6.36 -1.77
N SER A 56 -0.56 7.13 -2.45
CA SER A 56 -0.25 6.87 -3.86
C SER A 56 0.55 5.58 -4.01
N PHE A 57 0.54 4.99 -5.20
CA PHE A 57 1.26 3.75 -5.45
C PHE A 57 2.78 3.91 -5.39
N LEU A 58 3.32 5.07 -5.79
CA LEU A 58 4.76 5.28 -5.95
C LEU A 58 5.19 6.61 -5.32
N TYR A 59 6.27 6.56 -4.54
CA TYR A 59 6.91 7.73 -3.94
C TYR A 59 8.39 7.78 -4.27
N GLN A 60 8.91 9.00 -4.43
CA GLN A 60 10.34 9.26 -4.51
C GLN A 60 10.65 10.63 -3.90
N ASN A 61 11.73 10.71 -3.11
CA ASN A 61 12.11 11.90 -2.34
C ASN A 61 10.99 12.46 -1.45
N GLY A 62 10.12 11.60 -0.93
CA GLY A 62 9.00 12.00 -0.05
C GLY A 62 7.79 12.59 -0.78
N HIS A 63 7.71 12.45 -2.10
CA HIS A 63 6.58 12.92 -2.89
C HIS A 63 5.97 11.79 -3.71
N PRO A 64 4.64 11.79 -3.89
CA PRO A 64 4.01 10.88 -4.84
C PRO A 64 4.46 11.25 -6.26
N ILE A 65 4.77 10.24 -7.06
CA ILE A 65 5.20 10.42 -8.45
C ILE A 65 4.46 9.47 -9.39
N CYS A 66 4.39 9.82 -10.67
CA CYS A 66 4.00 8.88 -11.71
C CYS A 66 5.20 8.03 -12.12
N ILE A 67 4.95 6.82 -12.64
CA ILE A 67 6.03 5.94 -13.12
C ILE A 67 6.85 6.57 -14.25
N ALA A 68 6.26 7.49 -15.03
CA ALA A 68 6.93 8.23 -16.08
C ALA A 68 8.02 9.17 -15.55
N ASP A 69 7.91 9.63 -14.29
CA ASP A 69 8.84 10.55 -13.64
C ASP A 69 9.85 9.83 -12.74
N LEU A 70 9.83 8.49 -12.73
CA LEU A 70 10.69 7.67 -11.88
C LEU A 70 12.16 7.80 -12.31
N ASP A 71 12.99 8.37 -11.44
CA ASP A 71 14.43 8.34 -11.59
C ASP A 71 15.00 7.03 -11.01
N PHE A 72 15.41 6.11 -11.88
CA PHE A 72 15.96 4.81 -11.48
C PHE A 72 17.29 4.90 -10.70
N ASN A 73 17.93 6.06 -10.65
CA ASN A 73 19.15 6.26 -9.86
C ASN A 73 18.87 6.62 -8.40
N LYS A 74 17.59 6.78 -8.02
CA LYS A 74 17.19 7.18 -6.67
C LYS A 74 16.30 6.12 -6.03
N PRO A 75 16.37 5.94 -4.70
CA PRO A 75 15.45 5.05 -3.99
C PRO A 75 14.00 5.49 -4.18
N SER A 76 13.18 4.58 -4.71
CA SER A 76 11.72 4.74 -4.78
C SER A 76 11.04 3.79 -3.81
N TRP A 77 9.85 4.17 -3.39
CA TRP A 77 8.98 3.35 -2.55
C TRP A 77 7.72 3.00 -3.31
N VAL A 78 7.39 1.70 -3.34
CA VAL A 78 6.13 1.22 -3.89
C VAL A 78 5.23 0.85 -2.72
N GLU A 79 4.12 1.55 -2.57
CA GLU A 79 3.12 1.21 -1.57
C GLU A 79 2.15 0.19 -2.15
N VAL A 80 2.11 -0.99 -1.54
CA VAL A 80 1.16 -2.03 -1.92
C VAL A 80 -0.13 -1.74 -1.17
N LEU A 81 -1.15 -1.26 -1.89
CA LEU A 81 -2.51 -1.19 -1.36
C LEU A 81 -2.92 -2.61 -0.96
N GLN A 82 -3.01 -2.86 0.36
CA GLN A 82 -3.46 -4.14 0.88
C GLN A 82 -4.85 -4.42 0.30
N HIS A 83 -4.94 -5.32 -0.67
CA HIS A 83 -6.23 -5.89 -1.02
C HIS A 83 -6.71 -6.70 0.19
N PRO A 84 -7.99 -6.64 0.56
CA PRO A 84 -8.49 -7.48 1.64
C PRO A 84 -8.11 -8.92 1.31
N ALA A 85 -7.42 -9.57 2.24
CA ALA A 85 -7.15 -11.00 2.15
C ALA A 85 -8.50 -11.67 1.91
N ILE A 86 -8.69 -12.26 0.74
CA ILE A 86 -9.77 -13.21 0.53
C ILE A 86 -9.48 -14.31 1.55
N GLU A 87 -10.21 -14.31 2.67
CA GLU A 87 -10.21 -15.43 3.59
C GLU A 87 -10.63 -16.65 2.76
N HIS A 88 -9.64 -17.43 2.33
CA HIS A 88 -9.85 -18.79 1.87
C HIS A 88 -10.30 -19.60 3.09
N ARG A 89 -11.56 -19.44 3.47
CA ARG A 89 -12.25 -20.34 4.39
C ARG A 89 -12.50 -21.64 3.64
N VAL A 90 -11.45 -22.44 3.50
CA VAL A 90 -11.58 -23.86 3.17
C VAL A 90 -12.25 -24.50 4.40
N ARG A 91 -13.54 -24.76 4.30
CA ARG A 91 -14.24 -25.65 5.22
C ARG A 91 -14.10 -27.07 4.67
N TYR A 92 -13.47 -27.94 5.45
CA TYR A 92 -13.58 -29.39 5.30
C TYR A 92 -14.94 -29.88 5.79
#